data_AF-A0A6P6TY66-F1
#
_entry.id   AF-A0A6P6TY66-F1
#
_cell.length_a   1.000
_cell.length_b   1.000
_cell.length_c   1.000
_cell.angle_alpha   90.00
_cell.angle_beta   90.00
_cell.angle_gamma   90.00
#
_symmetry.space_group_name_H-M   'P 1'
#
loop_
_entity.id
_entity.type
_entity.pdbx_description
1 polymer ?
#
loop_
_entity_poly.entity_id
_entity_poly.type
_entity_poly.pdbx_seq_one_letter_code
_entity_poly.pdbx_strand_id
1 'polypeptide(L)'
;MRPISSIVFAFLAAALLLNHCKAAAEWVTCSGIVPMRYRNDKISITDFGGVGDGRTLNTKAFREAIYRIEHLRRRGGTLLYIPPGVYLTESFNLTSHMTLYLARGAVIKATTDTRYWPLIAPLPSYGRGRELPGGRYMSFIHGNGLHDVIITGENGTIDGQGEIWWNMWRRRTLQFTRPNLIEFMNSRGIIVSNVIFKNSPFWNIHPVYCSNVVINYVTILAPADSPNTDGIDPDSSTHVCIEDSYISTGDDLVAVKSGWDEYGIAYGRPSHGITIRRVTGSSPFAGIAIGSETSGGIEDVLAEHINLYNMGVGIHLKTNVGRGGVIRNITVSNVYMQNARKGIKIAGDVGDHPDTNYNPNALPVVKDVTIKDVWGEGVLQSGQIQGLKNSPFTGICLSNINLQGNVGPRNPPWKCSDVSGAAVRVSPWPCSELTSTYQAGSCSNSF
;
A
#
# COMPACT_ATOMS: atom_id res chain seq x y z
N MET A 1 49.37 20.27 69.72
CA MET A 1 49.15 21.48 68.89
C MET A 1 48.41 21.07 67.63
N ARG A 2 47.50 21.92 67.14
CA ARG A 2 46.53 21.68 66.05
C ARG A 2 47.18 21.36 64.67
N PRO A 3 46.40 20.84 63.69
CA PRO A 3 46.80 19.87 62.65
C PRO A 3 46.97 20.48 61.24
N ILE A 4 47.42 19.68 60.26
CA ILE A 4 47.31 19.77 58.77
C ILE A 4 47.87 18.42 58.25
N SER A 5 47.40 17.70 57.21
CA SER A 5 46.28 17.79 56.28
C SER A 5 45.98 16.38 55.75
N SER A 6 44.73 16.19 55.36
CA SER A 6 44.20 15.09 54.57
C SER A 6 44.89 14.93 53.20
N ILE A 7 44.89 13.69 52.68
CA ILE A 7 44.64 13.26 51.29
C ILE A 7 45.28 11.88 51.16
N VAL A 8 44.47 10.82 51.20
CA VAL A 8 44.56 9.58 50.39
C VAL A 8 43.35 8.75 50.84
N PHE A 9 42.33 8.65 50.00
CA PHE A 9 41.38 7.52 49.88
C PHE A 9 40.14 7.99 49.10
N ALA A 10 40.28 8.14 47.78
CA ALA A 10 39.15 8.32 46.88
C ALA A 10 39.53 7.88 45.47
N PHE A 11 39.85 6.60 45.26
CA PHE A 11 40.13 6.08 43.92
C PHE A 11 39.56 4.69 43.60
N LEU A 12 38.56 4.20 44.33
CA LEU A 12 37.99 2.87 44.06
C LEU A 12 36.47 2.76 44.21
N ALA A 13 35.74 3.83 43.88
CA ALA A 13 34.26 3.78 43.86
C ALA A 13 33.63 4.49 42.63
N ALA A 14 34.39 4.75 41.57
CA ALA A 14 33.90 5.45 40.38
C ALA A 14 33.96 4.62 39.08
N ALA A 15 34.31 3.33 39.13
CA ALA A 15 34.51 2.50 37.94
C ALA A 15 33.41 1.45 37.67
N LEU A 16 32.25 1.51 38.35
CA LEU A 16 31.19 0.49 38.22
C LEU A 16 29.78 1.03 37.94
N LEU A 17 29.63 2.31 37.55
CA LEU A 17 28.32 2.93 37.28
C LEU A 17 28.10 3.40 35.84
N LEU A 18 28.81 2.84 34.86
CA LEU A 18 28.60 3.15 33.45
C LEU A 18 28.59 1.87 32.62
N ASN A 19 27.44 1.17 32.58
CA ASN A 19 27.01 0.35 31.44
C ASN A 19 25.61 -0.23 31.63
N HIS A 20 24.63 0.63 31.94
CA HIS A 20 23.22 0.30 31.76
C HIS A 20 22.52 1.39 30.95
N CYS A 21 23.15 1.83 29.85
CA CYS A 21 22.37 2.34 28.73
C CYS A 21 21.70 1.13 28.09
N LYS A 22 20.46 0.84 28.50
CA LYS A 22 19.56 0.03 27.67
C LYS A 22 19.58 0.70 26.31
N ALA A 23 20.14 0.02 25.30
CA ALA A 23 19.93 0.40 23.92
C ALA A 23 18.41 0.55 23.77
N ALA A 24 17.94 1.77 23.48
CA ALA A 24 16.58 1.92 23.00
C ALA A 24 16.50 0.97 21.80
N ALA A 25 15.60 -0.01 21.85
CA ALA A 25 15.43 -0.93 20.74
C ALA A 25 15.28 -0.09 19.47
N GLU A 26 16.21 -0.24 18.52
CA GLU A 26 16.13 0.48 17.26
C GLU A 26 14.79 0.14 16.62
N TRP A 27 13.97 1.16 16.37
CA TRP A 27 12.67 0.97 15.73
C TRP A 27 12.88 0.33 14.36
N VAL A 28 12.25 -0.81 14.11
CA VAL A 28 12.37 -1.49 12.81
C VAL A 28 11.82 -0.55 11.72
N THR A 29 12.64 -0.27 10.71
CA THR A 29 12.35 0.69 9.62
C THR A 29 12.66 0.07 8.25
N CYS A 30 12.02 0.62 7.21
CA CYS A 30 12.35 0.38 5.81
C CYS A 30 13.69 1.00 5.37
N SER A 31 14.32 1.82 6.22
CA SER A 31 15.59 2.47 5.92
C SER A 31 16.66 1.44 5.49
N GLY A 32 17.34 1.73 4.39
CA GLY A 32 18.40 0.87 3.83
C GLY A 32 17.93 -0.19 2.83
N ILE A 33 16.64 -0.51 2.72
CA ILE A 33 16.13 -1.43 1.67
C ILE A 33 16.45 -0.89 0.27
N VAL A 34 16.24 0.41 0.08
CA VAL A 34 16.72 1.14 -1.10
C VAL A 34 17.65 2.25 -0.59
N PRO A 35 18.92 2.29 -1.04
CA PRO A 35 19.83 3.33 -0.59
C PRO A 35 19.40 4.69 -1.13
N MET A 36 19.13 5.62 -0.22
CA MET A 36 18.82 7.00 -0.58
C MET A 36 20.04 7.64 -1.27
N ARG A 37 19.83 8.28 -2.42
CA ARG A 37 20.89 8.93 -3.20
C ARG A 37 20.71 10.43 -3.30
N TYR A 38 21.71 11.18 -2.82
CA TYR A 38 21.79 12.61 -3.07
C TYR A 38 22.32 12.86 -4.48
N ARG A 39 21.60 13.67 -5.27
CA ARG A 39 22.00 14.06 -6.64
C ARG A 39 22.71 15.40 -6.59
N ASN A 40 23.97 15.44 -7.02
CA ASN A 40 24.76 16.68 -7.08
C ASN A 40 24.30 17.57 -8.25
N ASP A 41 23.94 16.97 -9.37
CA ASP A 41 23.40 17.68 -10.53
C ASP A 41 21.91 17.99 -10.30
N LYS A 42 21.54 19.26 -10.43
CA LYS A 42 20.17 19.75 -10.20
C LYS A 42 19.76 20.65 -11.35
N ILE A 43 18.56 20.45 -11.85
CA ILE A 43 17.90 21.28 -12.86
C ILE A 43 16.50 21.65 -12.36
N SER A 44 15.99 22.82 -12.71
CA SER A 44 14.61 23.18 -12.38
C SER A 44 13.70 23.04 -13.59
N ILE A 45 12.42 22.71 -13.38
CA ILE A 45 11.43 22.73 -14.45
C ILE A 45 11.32 24.09 -15.14
N THR A 46 11.63 25.19 -14.43
CA THR A 46 11.62 26.55 -15.00
C THR A 46 12.72 26.76 -16.04
N ASP A 47 13.83 26.01 -15.96
CA ASP A 47 14.93 26.04 -16.94
C ASP A 47 14.46 25.53 -18.33
N PHE A 48 13.35 24.81 -18.36
CA PHE A 48 12.71 24.26 -19.56
C PHE A 48 11.42 25.00 -19.93
N GLY A 49 11.20 26.18 -19.35
CA GLY A 49 10.01 27.00 -19.59
C GLY A 49 8.79 26.58 -18.78
N GLY A 50 8.96 25.84 -17.69
CA GLY A 50 7.87 25.51 -16.77
C GLY A 50 7.28 26.75 -16.10
N VAL A 51 5.96 26.92 -16.16
CA VAL A 51 5.19 28.02 -15.57
C VAL A 51 4.21 27.49 -14.53
N GLY A 52 4.35 27.94 -13.29
CA GLY A 52 3.59 27.50 -12.12
C GLY A 52 2.26 28.25 -11.88
N ASP A 53 1.54 28.62 -12.93
CA ASP A 53 0.32 29.46 -12.88
C ASP A 53 -1.00 28.65 -12.78
N GLY A 54 -0.92 27.32 -12.83
CA GLY A 54 -2.04 26.40 -12.81
C GLY A 54 -2.87 26.33 -14.09
N ARG A 55 -2.40 26.98 -15.17
CA ARG A 55 -3.12 27.11 -16.45
C ARG A 55 -2.25 26.71 -17.64
N THR A 56 -0.98 27.10 -17.63
CA THR A 56 -0.02 26.78 -18.68
C THR A 56 0.24 25.27 -18.71
N LEU A 57 0.14 24.66 -19.89
CA LEU A 57 0.39 23.23 -20.05
C LEU A 57 1.90 22.97 -20.13
N ASN A 58 2.45 22.40 -19.06
CA ASN A 58 3.88 22.22 -18.84
C ASN A 58 4.44 20.91 -19.43
N THR A 59 3.64 20.16 -20.22
CA THR A 59 4.03 18.85 -20.77
C THR A 59 5.37 18.90 -21.50
N LYS A 60 5.60 19.96 -22.28
CA LYS A 60 6.88 20.16 -22.99
C LYS A 60 8.04 20.34 -22.01
N ALA A 61 7.88 21.17 -20.98
CA ALA A 61 8.92 21.39 -19.98
C ALA A 61 9.31 20.09 -19.26
N PHE A 62 8.33 19.27 -18.86
CA PHE A 62 8.60 17.96 -18.25
C PHE A 62 9.32 17.01 -19.21
N ARG A 63 8.87 16.90 -20.47
CA ARG A 63 9.53 16.04 -21.47
C ARG A 63 10.98 16.44 -21.72
N GLU A 64 11.25 17.73 -21.90
CA GLU A 64 12.61 18.23 -22.16
C GLU A 64 13.53 18.04 -20.93
N ALA A 65 13.02 18.30 -19.73
CA ALA A 65 13.78 18.08 -18.50
C ALA A 65 14.18 16.61 -18.32
N ILE A 66 13.22 15.70 -18.54
CA ILE A 66 13.44 14.26 -18.37
C ILE A 66 14.33 13.71 -19.49
N TYR A 67 14.12 14.16 -20.73
CA TYR A 67 15.00 13.85 -21.86
C TYR A 67 16.45 14.25 -21.55
N ARG A 68 16.68 15.44 -21.00
CA ARG A 68 18.02 15.88 -20.59
C ARG A 68 18.62 14.97 -19.53
N ILE A 69 17.85 14.56 -18.52
CA ILE A 69 18.34 13.66 -17.46
C ILE A 69 18.78 12.31 -18.05
N GLU A 70 17.93 11.74 -18.89
CA GLU A 70 18.16 10.45 -19.54
C GLU A 70 19.43 10.48 -20.41
N HIS A 71 19.65 11.56 -21.16
CA HIS A 71 20.71 11.61 -22.18
C HIS A 71 22.04 12.16 -21.64
N LEU A 72 22.04 13.06 -20.66
CA LEU A 72 23.29 13.54 -20.06
C LEU A 72 23.95 12.50 -19.14
N ARG A 73 23.16 11.57 -18.56
CA ARG A 73 23.64 10.45 -17.74
C ARG A 73 24.68 10.87 -16.70
N ARG A 74 24.42 12.00 -16.02
CA ARG A 74 25.34 12.57 -15.02
C ARG A 74 25.69 11.53 -13.97
N ARG A 75 26.96 11.47 -13.59
CA ARG A 75 27.42 10.52 -12.57
C ARG A 75 26.65 10.77 -11.27
N GLY A 76 25.97 9.74 -10.76
CA GLY A 76 25.14 9.83 -9.57
C GLY A 76 23.70 10.27 -9.83
N GLY A 77 23.31 10.56 -11.08
CA GLY A 77 21.97 10.97 -11.46
C GLY A 77 21.73 12.48 -11.32
N THR A 78 20.51 12.91 -11.67
CA THR A 78 20.09 14.32 -11.66
C THR A 78 18.78 14.51 -10.91
N LEU A 79 18.69 15.59 -10.14
CA LEU A 79 17.45 16.01 -9.49
C LEU A 79 16.72 17.04 -10.35
N LEU A 80 15.46 16.75 -10.68
CA LEU A 80 14.50 17.68 -11.27
C LEU A 80 13.73 18.38 -10.15
N TYR A 81 13.98 19.66 -9.98
CA TYR A 81 13.39 20.51 -8.95
C TYR A 81 12.13 21.20 -9.48
N ILE A 82 11.01 20.97 -8.79
CA ILE A 82 9.74 21.65 -9.02
C ILE A 82 9.58 22.75 -7.95
N PRO A 83 9.71 24.04 -8.30
CA PRO A 83 9.55 25.15 -7.36
C PRO A 83 8.10 25.30 -6.88
N PRO A 84 7.85 26.18 -5.88
CA PRO A 84 6.50 26.56 -5.51
C PRO A 84 5.70 27.10 -6.71
N GLY A 85 4.45 26.66 -6.85
CA GLY A 85 3.60 26.97 -8.01
C GLY A 85 2.75 25.77 -8.43
N VAL A 86 1.79 26.00 -9.33
CA VAL A 86 0.91 24.95 -9.85
C VAL A 86 1.25 24.66 -11.31
N TYR A 87 1.75 23.47 -11.60
CA TYR A 87 2.23 23.06 -12.92
C TYR A 87 1.23 22.07 -13.53
N LEU A 88 0.30 22.59 -14.35
CA LEU A 88 -0.64 21.77 -15.12
C LEU A 88 0.14 21.00 -16.19
N THR A 89 -0.04 19.69 -16.30
CA THR A 89 0.63 18.86 -17.31
C THR A 89 -0.22 17.66 -17.72
N GLU A 90 0.03 17.15 -18.92
CA GLU A 90 -0.39 15.80 -19.33
C GLU A 90 0.43 14.73 -18.60
N SER A 91 0.08 13.46 -18.83
CA SER A 91 0.88 12.34 -18.35
C SER A 91 2.30 12.35 -18.91
N PHE A 92 3.28 11.97 -18.10
CA PHE A 92 4.68 11.91 -18.50
C PHE A 92 5.40 10.70 -17.92
N ASN A 93 6.45 10.28 -18.62
CA ASN A 93 7.30 9.17 -18.19
C ASN A 93 8.48 9.69 -17.37
N LEU A 94 8.84 9.00 -16.29
CA LEU A 94 10.10 9.17 -15.58
C LEU A 94 11.24 8.41 -16.31
N THR A 95 12.48 8.69 -15.93
CA THR A 95 13.68 7.96 -16.40
C THR A 95 14.54 7.48 -15.21
N SER A 96 15.48 6.59 -15.47
CA SER A 96 16.37 6.04 -14.42
C SER A 96 17.38 7.08 -13.92
N HIS A 97 17.93 6.87 -12.72
CA HIS A 97 18.90 7.76 -12.08
C HIS A 97 18.40 9.20 -11.88
N MET A 98 17.12 9.36 -11.57
CA MET A 98 16.54 10.68 -11.33
C MET A 98 16.01 10.83 -9.91
N THR A 99 15.90 12.09 -9.49
CA THR A 99 15.10 12.49 -8.34
C THR A 99 14.09 13.54 -8.78
N LEU A 100 12.79 13.26 -8.70
CA LEU A 100 11.75 14.28 -8.83
C LEU A 100 11.55 14.91 -7.45
N TYR A 101 11.91 16.19 -7.30
CA TYR A 101 11.85 16.90 -6.02
C TYR A 101 10.78 17.98 -6.06
N LEU A 102 9.76 17.89 -5.20
CA LEU A 102 8.69 18.88 -5.10
C LEU A 102 8.91 19.78 -3.87
N ALA A 103 9.21 21.05 -4.12
CA ALA A 103 9.35 22.04 -3.06
C ALA A 103 8.04 22.27 -2.30
N ARG A 104 8.12 22.87 -1.12
CA ARG A 104 6.94 23.30 -0.37
C ARG A 104 6.07 24.22 -1.23
N GLY A 105 4.79 23.89 -1.37
CA GLY A 105 3.85 24.67 -2.19
C GLY A 105 3.95 24.40 -3.71
N ALA A 106 4.80 23.47 -4.14
CA ALA A 106 4.76 22.94 -5.50
C ALA A 106 3.55 22.02 -5.68
N VAL A 107 2.84 22.15 -6.79
CA VAL A 107 1.74 21.26 -7.19
C VAL A 107 1.96 20.81 -8.63
N ILE A 108 2.16 19.52 -8.86
CA ILE A 108 2.05 18.91 -10.19
C ILE A 108 0.59 18.52 -10.37
N LYS A 109 -0.08 19.12 -11.35
CA LYS A 109 -1.54 19.03 -11.52
C LYS A 109 -1.87 18.37 -12.86
N ALA A 110 -2.65 17.30 -12.85
CA ALA A 110 -3.00 16.56 -14.05
C ALA A 110 -4.05 17.29 -14.89
N THR A 111 -3.90 17.27 -16.22
CA THR A 111 -4.94 17.79 -17.11
C THR A 111 -6.25 17.01 -16.99
N THR A 112 -7.38 17.74 -16.96
CA THR A 112 -8.71 17.14 -17.01
C THR A 112 -9.16 16.79 -18.43
N ASP A 113 -8.44 17.22 -19.46
CA ASP A 113 -8.77 16.87 -20.83
C ASP A 113 -8.31 15.46 -21.15
N THR A 114 -9.26 14.52 -21.14
CA THR A 114 -9.03 13.08 -21.29
C THR A 114 -8.46 12.71 -22.66
N ARG A 115 -8.53 13.60 -23.66
CA ARG A 115 -7.95 13.39 -25.00
C ARG A 115 -6.42 13.39 -24.99
N TYR A 116 -5.80 13.99 -23.97
CA TYR A 116 -4.35 14.01 -23.82
C TYR A 116 -3.78 12.85 -23.01
N TRP A 117 -4.61 11.89 -22.59
CA TRP A 117 -4.17 10.73 -21.86
C TRP A 117 -3.90 9.58 -22.85
N PRO A 118 -2.63 9.15 -23.02
CA PRO A 118 -2.31 8.09 -23.97
C PRO A 118 -2.97 6.78 -23.58
N LEU A 119 -3.34 5.96 -24.57
CA LEU A 119 -3.77 4.59 -24.34
C LEU A 119 -2.56 3.64 -24.40
N ILE A 120 -2.49 2.74 -23.43
CA ILE A 120 -1.50 1.68 -23.36
C ILE A 120 -2.20 0.32 -23.22
N ALA A 121 -1.43 -0.74 -23.49
CA ALA A 121 -1.90 -2.10 -23.31
C ALA A 121 -2.33 -2.35 -21.84
N PRO A 122 -3.30 -3.24 -21.61
CA PRO A 122 -3.60 -3.70 -20.27
C PRO A 122 -2.39 -4.43 -19.67
N LEU A 123 -2.41 -4.61 -18.34
CA LEU A 123 -1.41 -5.43 -17.67
C LEU A 123 -1.54 -6.88 -18.15
N PRO A 124 -0.44 -7.55 -18.52
CA PRO A 124 -0.51 -8.94 -18.97
C PRO A 124 -1.08 -9.86 -17.88
N SER A 125 -0.86 -9.57 -16.59
CA SER A 125 -1.45 -10.32 -15.47
C SER A 125 -2.95 -10.05 -15.24
N TYR A 126 -3.58 -9.15 -16.01
CA TYR A 126 -5.01 -8.83 -15.93
C TYR A 126 -5.77 -9.17 -17.23
N GLY A 127 -5.06 -9.36 -18.35
CA GLY A 127 -5.62 -9.69 -19.67
C GLY A 127 -6.35 -8.53 -20.37
N ARG A 128 -6.95 -7.62 -19.61
CA ARG A 128 -7.74 -6.48 -20.07
C ARG A 128 -7.66 -5.32 -19.08
N GLY A 129 -8.25 -4.19 -19.45
CA GLY A 129 -8.50 -3.11 -18.50
C GLY A 129 -9.33 -3.57 -17.30
N ARG A 130 -8.96 -3.10 -16.11
CA ARG A 130 -9.58 -3.47 -14.83
C ARG A 130 -11.07 -3.14 -14.77
N GLU A 131 -11.49 -2.07 -15.43
CA GLU A 131 -12.87 -1.60 -15.41
C GLU A 131 -13.63 -1.94 -16.70
N LEU A 132 -12.92 -1.91 -17.83
CA LEU A 132 -13.50 -2.07 -19.17
C LEU A 132 -12.59 -2.91 -20.06
N PRO A 133 -13.15 -3.67 -21.03
CA PRO A 133 -12.34 -4.45 -21.97
C PRO A 133 -11.44 -3.54 -22.80
N GLY A 134 -10.31 -4.08 -23.27
CA GLY A 134 -9.36 -3.36 -24.11
C GLY A 134 -8.22 -2.70 -23.32
N GLY A 135 -7.70 -1.59 -23.87
CA GLY A 135 -6.59 -0.83 -23.29
C GLY A 135 -6.97 -0.06 -22.03
N ARG A 136 -5.99 0.69 -21.51
CA ARG A 136 -6.15 1.59 -20.36
C ARG A 136 -5.45 2.91 -20.62
N TYR A 137 -5.92 3.96 -19.96
CA TYR A 137 -5.18 5.23 -19.95
C TYR A 137 -3.86 5.07 -19.20
N MET A 138 -2.78 5.64 -19.74
CA MET A 138 -1.48 5.70 -19.08
C MET A 138 -1.58 6.51 -17.79
N SER A 139 -1.00 6.00 -16.71
CA SER A 139 -0.92 6.66 -15.41
C SER A 139 -0.35 8.08 -15.50
N PHE A 140 -0.74 8.98 -14.60
CA PHE A 140 -0.35 10.40 -14.69
C PHE A 140 1.17 10.56 -14.65
N ILE A 141 1.81 9.95 -13.66
CA ILE A 141 3.26 9.78 -13.63
C ILE A 141 3.55 8.31 -13.83
N HIS A 142 4.20 7.98 -14.94
CA HIS A 142 4.43 6.60 -15.34
C HIS A 142 5.92 6.30 -15.44
N GLY A 143 6.28 5.04 -15.21
CA GLY A 143 7.64 4.54 -15.38
C GLY A 143 7.63 3.08 -15.72
N ASN A 144 8.41 2.64 -16.71
CA ASN A 144 8.55 1.24 -17.05
C ASN A 144 10.03 0.86 -17.22
N GLY A 145 10.49 -0.17 -16.51
CA GLY A 145 11.88 -0.61 -16.56
C GLY A 145 12.85 0.34 -15.84
N LEU A 146 12.38 1.10 -14.86
CA LEU A 146 13.19 2.10 -14.17
C LEU A 146 14.09 1.48 -13.11
N HIS A 147 15.22 2.14 -12.85
CA HIS A 147 16.02 1.88 -11.68
C HIS A 147 16.60 3.16 -11.08
N ASP A 148 16.81 3.15 -9.76
CA ASP A 148 17.38 4.30 -9.04
C ASP A 148 16.55 5.57 -9.26
N VAL A 149 15.28 5.53 -8.86
CA VAL A 149 14.34 6.66 -8.99
C VAL A 149 13.79 7.05 -7.62
N ILE A 150 13.85 8.35 -7.34
CA ILE A 150 13.33 8.94 -6.11
C ILE A 150 12.26 9.96 -6.49
N ILE A 151 11.09 9.90 -5.85
CA ILE A 151 10.13 10.99 -5.79
C ILE A 151 10.12 11.50 -4.34
N THR A 152 10.52 12.75 -4.12
CA THR A 152 10.56 13.32 -2.78
C THR A 152 10.32 14.83 -2.75
N GLY A 153 10.37 15.46 -1.59
CA GLY A 153 10.13 16.89 -1.47
C GLY A 153 9.92 17.39 -0.05
N GLU A 154 9.28 18.55 0.04
CA GLU A 154 8.92 19.21 1.30
C GLU A 154 7.38 19.27 1.44
N ASN A 155 6.73 18.12 1.25
CA ASN A 155 5.27 18.00 1.17
C ASN A 155 4.66 18.83 0.03
N GLY A 156 5.32 18.85 -1.13
CA GLY A 156 4.65 19.25 -2.38
C GLY A 156 3.57 18.25 -2.79
N THR A 157 2.68 18.65 -3.70
CA THR A 157 1.46 17.89 -4.03
C THR A 157 1.47 17.37 -5.47
N ILE A 158 0.99 16.15 -5.66
CA ILE A 158 0.66 15.56 -6.95
C ILE A 158 -0.87 15.41 -6.99
N ASP A 159 -1.56 16.25 -7.76
CA ASP A 159 -3.02 16.31 -7.84
C ASP A 159 -3.52 15.73 -9.18
N GLY A 160 -4.20 14.58 -9.10
CA GLY A 160 -4.71 13.85 -10.26
C GLY A 160 -5.99 14.42 -10.87
N GLN A 161 -6.63 15.41 -10.23
CA GLN A 161 -7.91 15.96 -10.66
C GLN A 161 -8.98 14.90 -10.99
N GLY A 162 -9.06 13.85 -10.17
CA GLY A 162 -9.86 12.64 -10.40
C GLY A 162 -11.36 12.83 -10.60
N GLU A 163 -11.95 13.96 -10.20
CA GLU A 163 -13.40 14.18 -10.22
C GLU A 163 -14.04 13.93 -11.59
N ILE A 164 -13.40 14.36 -12.68
CA ILE A 164 -13.93 14.11 -14.03
C ILE A 164 -14.00 12.61 -14.35
N TRP A 165 -13.00 11.85 -13.92
CA TRP A 165 -12.92 10.40 -14.09
C TRP A 165 -13.97 9.68 -13.26
N TRP A 166 -14.15 10.09 -12.00
CA TRP A 166 -15.18 9.54 -11.12
C TRP A 166 -16.59 9.82 -11.63
N ASN A 167 -16.82 11.02 -12.20
CA ASN A 167 -18.09 11.36 -12.82
C ASN A 167 -18.37 10.50 -14.06
N MET A 168 -17.37 10.27 -14.92
CA MET A 168 -17.52 9.35 -16.06
C MET A 168 -17.78 7.91 -15.62
N TRP A 169 -17.11 7.45 -14.56
CA TRP A 169 -17.35 6.12 -13.98
C TRP A 169 -18.80 5.99 -13.48
N ARG A 170 -19.26 6.93 -12.65
CA ARG A 170 -20.63 6.96 -12.11
C ARG A 170 -21.68 7.00 -13.21
N ARG A 171 -21.42 7.74 -14.30
CA ARG A 171 -22.31 7.86 -15.46
C ARG A 171 -22.15 6.75 -16.49
N ARG A 172 -21.21 5.82 -16.29
CA ARG A 172 -20.87 4.73 -17.22
C ARG A 172 -20.50 5.23 -18.63
N THR A 173 -19.77 6.34 -18.71
CA THR A 173 -19.32 6.96 -19.97
C THR A 173 -17.82 6.80 -20.23
N LEU A 174 -17.12 6.04 -19.38
CA LEU A 174 -15.72 5.67 -19.62
C LEU A 174 -15.60 4.87 -20.91
N GLN A 175 -14.56 5.15 -21.70
CA GLN A 175 -14.23 4.38 -22.90
C GLN A 175 -13.23 3.26 -22.59
N PHE A 176 -12.32 3.53 -21.66
CA PHE A 176 -11.25 2.62 -21.23
C PHE A 176 -11.08 2.72 -19.71
N THR A 177 -10.28 1.81 -19.15
CA THR A 177 -9.95 1.83 -17.71
C THR A 177 -9.22 3.13 -17.35
N ARG A 178 -9.64 3.75 -16.24
CA ARG A 178 -9.09 5.01 -15.73
C ARG A 178 -7.59 4.89 -15.43
N PRO A 179 -6.82 6.00 -15.51
CA PRO A 179 -5.40 5.99 -15.21
C PRO A 179 -5.14 5.98 -13.70
N ASN A 180 -4.03 5.39 -13.26
CA ASN A 180 -3.54 5.56 -11.90
C ASN A 180 -2.90 6.94 -11.73
N LEU A 181 -2.69 7.40 -10.48
CA LEU A 181 -1.94 8.62 -10.24
C LEU A 181 -0.44 8.42 -10.48
N ILE A 182 0.18 7.43 -9.85
CA ILE A 182 1.55 7.02 -10.13
C ILE A 182 1.62 5.52 -10.36
N GLU A 183 2.38 5.12 -11.37
CA GLU A 183 2.64 3.72 -11.65
C GLU A 183 4.08 3.47 -12.05
N PHE A 184 4.67 2.49 -11.39
CA PHE A 184 5.97 1.92 -11.74
C PHE A 184 5.76 0.50 -12.22
N MET A 185 6.14 0.23 -13.46
CA MET A 185 6.10 -1.09 -14.08
C MET A 185 7.51 -1.64 -14.20
N ASN A 186 7.72 -2.93 -13.90
CA ASN A 186 8.98 -3.63 -14.12
C ASN A 186 10.23 -2.89 -13.56
N SER A 187 10.08 -2.18 -12.45
CA SER A 187 11.08 -1.22 -11.97
C SER A 187 11.72 -1.69 -10.67
N ARG A 188 12.90 -1.16 -10.33
CA ARG A 188 13.61 -1.54 -9.11
C ARG A 188 14.32 -0.41 -8.40
N GLY A 189 14.42 -0.45 -7.07
CA GLY A 189 15.12 0.58 -6.32
C GLY A 189 14.42 1.93 -6.44
N ILE A 190 13.16 1.94 -5.99
CA ILE A 190 12.28 3.10 -6.04
C ILE A 190 12.07 3.63 -4.62
N ILE A 191 12.16 4.95 -4.45
CA ILE A 191 11.79 5.63 -3.20
C ILE A 191 10.72 6.67 -3.50
N VAL A 192 9.63 6.64 -2.75
CA VAL A 192 8.59 7.68 -2.76
C VAL A 192 8.43 8.20 -1.34
N SER A 193 8.71 9.48 -1.10
CA SER A 193 8.68 10.00 0.28
C SER A 193 8.41 11.49 0.42
N ASN A 194 7.77 11.93 1.51
CA ASN A 194 7.59 13.37 1.81
C ASN A 194 6.82 14.15 0.72
N VAL A 195 5.79 13.50 0.14
CA VAL A 195 4.93 14.08 -0.90
C VAL A 195 3.46 13.80 -0.58
N ILE A 196 2.60 14.74 -0.98
CA ILE A 196 1.15 14.62 -0.88
C ILE A 196 0.58 14.13 -2.22
N PHE A 197 -0.23 13.10 -2.19
CA PHE A 197 -1.01 12.59 -3.32
C PHE A 197 -2.46 13.00 -3.14
N LYS A 198 -3.08 13.57 -4.17
CA LYS A 198 -4.44 14.08 -4.09
C LYS A 198 -5.28 13.69 -5.30
N ASN A 199 -6.54 13.32 -5.05
CA ASN A 199 -7.57 13.14 -6.07
C ASN A 199 -7.13 12.23 -7.23
N SER A 200 -6.62 11.04 -6.94
CA SER A 200 -6.30 10.08 -7.99
C SER A 200 -7.53 9.73 -8.84
N PRO A 201 -7.41 9.64 -10.18
CA PRO A 201 -8.50 9.15 -11.02
C PRO A 201 -8.94 7.71 -10.70
N PHE A 202 -8.00 6.86 -10.29
CA PHE A 202 -8.16 5.45 -9.90
C PHE A 202 -7.21 5.15 -8.73
N TRP A 203 -6.39 4.09 -8.77
CA TRP A 203 -5.38 3.80 -7.74
C TRP A 203 -4.31 4.89 -7.63
N ASN A 204 -3.83 5.16 -6.41
CA ASN A 204 -2.88 6.25 -6.17
C ASN A 204 -1.43 5.84 -6.50
N ILE A 205 -0.85 4.86 -5.80
CA ILE A 205 0.54 4.43 -6.03
C ILE A 205 0.57 2.95 -6.38
N HIS A 206 0.88 2.64 -7.63
CA HIS A 206 0.85 1.28 -8.18
C HIS A 206 2.25 0.78 -8.60
N PRO A 207 3.07 0.24 -7.67
CA PRO A 207 4.24 -0.53 -8.03
C PRO A 207 3.81 -1.93 -8.50
N VAL A 208 3.87 -2.15 -9.81
CA VAL A 208 3.53 -3.42 -10.45
C VAL A 208 4.77 -4.06 -11.07
N TYR A 209 5.00 -5.34 -10.80
CA TYR A 209 6.16 -6.09 -11.28
C TYR A 209 7.50 -5.53 -10.78
N CYS A 210 7.50 -4.85 -9.64
CA CYS A 210 8.65 -4.13 -9.11
C CYS A 210 9.45 -4.92 -8.08
N SER A 211 10.67 -4.46 -7.78
CA SER A 211 11.46 -4.97 -6.65
C SER A 211 12.17 -3.86 -5.87
N ASN A 212 12.29 -3.99 -4.55
CA ASN A 212 12.94 -3.01 -3.69
C ASN A 212 12.29 -1.62 -3.85
N VAL A 213 11.10 -1.47 -3.27
CA VAL A 213 10.32 -0.23 -3.30
C VAL A 213 10.10 0.24 -1.87
N VAL A 214 10.44 1.49 -1.58
CA VAL A 214 10.18 2.12 -0.28
C VAL A 214 9.22 3.28 -0.48
N ILE A 215 8.11 3.28 0.26
CA ILE A 215 7.12 4.36 0.29
C ILE A 215 6.98 4.80 1.74
N ASN A 216 7.42 6.02 2.08
CA ASN A 216 7.35 6.49 3.47
C ASN A 216 7.07 7.98 3.63
N TYR A 217 6.47 8.40 4.74
CA TYR A 217 6.14 9.81 4.99
C TYR A 217 5.27 10.43 3.89
N VAL A 218 4.39 9.64 3.27
CA VAL A 218 3.44 10.15 2.25
C VAL A 218 2.09 10.45 2.89
N THR A 219 1.39 11.41 2.30
CA THR A 219 -0.01 11.71 2.63
C THR A 219 -0.86 11.49 1.38
N ILE A 220 -1.83 10.59 1.44
CA ILE A 220 -2.69 10.26 0.28
C ILE A 220 -4.13 10.64 0.61
N LEU A 221 -4.73 11.50 -0.22
CA LEU A 221 -6.03 12.11 0.04
C LEU A 221 -6.97 12.00 -1.17
N ALA A 222 -8.12 11.39 -0.98
CA ALA A 222 -9.25 11.43 -1.91
C ALA A 222 -10.57 11.46 -1.13
N PRO A 223 -11.66 12.02 -1.70
CA PRO A 223 -12.98 11.99 -1.06
C PRO A 223 -13.42 10.55 -0.72
N ALA A 224 -14.16 10.37 0.37
CA ALA A 224 -14.62 9.03 0.77
C ALA A 224 -15.54 8.37 -0.28
N ASP A 225 -16.20 9.16 -1.13
CA ASP A 225 -17.07 8.67 -2.20
C ASP A 225 -16.35 8.53 -3.56
N SER A 226 -15.03 8.75 -3.64
CA SER A 226 -14.28 8.58 -4.88
C SER A 226 -14.04 7.09 -5.20
N PRO A 227 -14.56 6.57 -6.32
CA PRO A 227 -14.55 5.15 -6.63
C PRO A 227 -13.13 4.64 -6.94
N ASN A 228 -12.73 3.54 -6.29
CA ASN A 228 -11.48 2.80 -6.56
C ASN A 228 -10.23 3.67 -6.44
N THR A 229 -10.17 4.44 -5.35
CA THR A 229 -9.04 5.32 -5.03
C THR A 229 -8.12 4.70 -4.00
N ASP A 230 -7.79 3.42 -4.20
CA ASP A 230 -6.87 2.65 -3.37
C ASP A 230 -5.58 3.45 -3.13
N GLY A 231 -5.03 3.38 -1.91
CA GLY A 231 -3.88 4.18 -1.51
C GLY A 231 -2.58 3.66 -2.12
N ILE A 232 -2.19 2.43 -1.79
CA ILE A 232 -0.96 1.82 -2.30
C ILE A 232 -1.24 0.37 -2.68
N ASP A 233 -0.83 0.00 -3.90
CA ASP A 233 -1.16 -1.29 -4.51
C ASP A 233 0.10 -2.05 -4.94
N PRO A 234 0.83 -2.72 -4.03
CA PRO A 234 1.90 -3.63 -4.43
C PRO A 234 1.34 -4.81 -5.21
N ASP A 235 1.61 -4.85 -6.52
CA ASP A 235 1.06 -5.86 -7.43
C ASP A 235 2.16 -6.67 -8.10
N SER A 236 2.15 -7.99 -7.92
CA SER A 236 3.20 -8.92 -8.38
C SER A 236 4.63 -8.39 -8.12
N SER A 237 4.82 -7.79 -6.94
CA SER A 237 6.03 -7.04 -6.57
C SER A 237 6.73 -7.65 -5.35
N THR A 238 8.03 -7.39 -5.23
CA THR A 238 8.88 -8.05 -4.22
C THR A 238 9.64 -7.04 -3.38
N HIS A 239 9.81 -7.29 -2.08
CA HIS A 239 10.54 -6.39 -1.17
C HIS A 239 9.99 -4.95 -1.23
N VAL A 240 8.69 -4.81 -0.97
CA VAL A 240 8.02 -3.51 -0.89
C VAL A 240 7.81 -3.15 0.57
N CYS A 241 8.21 -1.95 0.96
CA CYS A 241 8.12 -1.48 2.32
C CYS A 241 7.37 -0.15 2.36
N ILE A 242 6.24 -0.14 3.07
CA ILE A 242 5.34 0.99 3.25
C ILE A 242 5.38 1.38 4.72
N GLU A 243 5.81 2.59 5.06
CA GLU A 243 5.83 3.03 6.45
C GLU A 243 5.49 4.49 6.70
N ASP A 244 5.13 4.83 7.93
CA ASP A 244 5.03 6.22 8.42
C ASP A 244 4.15 7.13 7.56
N SER A 245 2.99 6.63 7.14
CA SER A 245 2.17 7.30 6.12
C SER A 245 0.72 7.50 6.57
N TYR A 246 0.10 8.57 6.06
CA TYR A 246 -1.30 8.89 6.29
C TYR A 246 -2.11 8.70 5.01
N ILE A 247 -3.18 7.91 5.07
CA ILE A 247 -4.00 7.57 3.90
C ILE A 247 -5.49 7.79 4.23
N SER A 248 -6.17 8.63 3.46
CA SER A 248 -7.61 8.81 3.57
C SER A 248 -8.22 8.87 2.17
N THR A 249 -8.90 7.80 1.78
CA THR A 249 -9.34 7.58 0.40
C THR A 249 -10.74 6.96 0.35
N GLY A 250 -11.28 6.83 -0.87
CA GLY A 250 -12.59 6.21 -1.11
C GLY A 250 -12.55 4.71 -1.36
N ASP A 251 -11.38 4.06 -1.28
CA ASP A 251 -11.21 2.61 -1.39
C ASP A 251 -10.09 2.14 -0.43
N ASP A 252 -9.50 0.95 -0.61
CA ASP A 252 -8.55 0.37 0.35
C ASP A 252 -7.33 1.27 0.66
N LEU A 253 -6.84 1.31 1.90
CA LEU A 253 -5.64 2.10 2.21
C LEU A 253 -4.37 1.47 1.60
N VAL A 254 -4.19 0.17 1.81
CA VAL A 254 -3.13 -0.63 1.16
C VAL A 254 -3.74 -1.94 0.69
N ALA A 255 -3.58 -2.27 -0.60
CA ALA A 255 -4.10 -3.49 -1.21
C ALA A 255 -2.98 -4.27 -1.91
N VAL A 256 -2.55 -5.39 -1.32
CA VAL A 256 -1.56 -6.27 -1.96
C VAL A 256 -2.25 -7.14 -3.00
N LYS A 257 -1.72 -7.16 -4.22
CA LYS A 257 -2.29 -7.86 -5.39
C LYS A 257 -1.23 -8.68 -6.11
N SER A 258 -1.64 -9.52 -7.05
CA SER A 258 -0.76 -10.35 -7.88
C SER A 258 -1.46 -10.83 -9.15
N GLY A 259 -2.16 -9.95 -9.87
CA GLY A 259 -2.90 -10.33 -11.09
C GLY A 259 -4.22 -11.07 -10.90
N TRP A 260 -4.94 -11.24 -12.01
CA TRP A 260 -6.38 -11.57 -12.05
C TRP A 260 -6.68 -12.84 -12.87
N ASP A 261 -7.27 -13.83 -12.21
CA ASP A 261 -7.72 -15.13 -12.74
C ASP A 261 -6.68 -15.82 -13.64
N GLU A 262 -7.09 -16.37 -14.78
CA GLU A 262 -6.23 -17.12 -15.70
C GLU A 262 -5.05 -16.30 -16.20
N TYR A 263 -5.20 -14.97 -16.32
CA TYR A 263 -4.13 -14.07 -16.73
C TYR A 263 -3.07 -13.94 -15.63
N GLY A 264 -3.50 -13.79 -14.37
CA GLY A 264 -2.60 -13.78 -13.22
C GLY A 264 -1.92 -15.14 -13.01
N ILE A 265 -2.66 -16.23 -13.16
CA ILE A 265 -2.13 -17.61 -13.10
C ILE A 265 -1.07 -17.82 -14.19
N ALA A 266 -1.38 -17.46 -15.43
CA ALA A 266 -0.46 -17.62 -16.57
C ALA A 266 0.77 -16.72 -16.44
N TYR A 267 0.61 -15.50 -15.90
CA TYR A 267 1.73 -14.60 -15.64
C TYR A 267 2.62 -15.12 -14.50
N GLY A 268 2.03 -15.79 -13.50
CA GLY A 268 2.76 -16.62 -12.53
C GLY A 268 3.74 -15.86 -11.64
N ARG A 269 3.47 -14.58 -11.36
CA ARG A 269 4.34 -13.72 -10.55
C ARG A 269 3.69 -13.32 -9.23
N PRO A 270 4.17 -13.81 -8.09
CA PRO A 270 3.59 -13.48 -6.80
C PRO A 270 3.99 -12.08 -6.32
N SER A 271 3.22 -11.54 -5.38
CA SER A 271 3.70 -10.48 -4.48
C SER A 271 4.27 -11.11 -3.22
N HIS A 272 5.51 -10.78 -2.85
CA HIS A 272 6.12 -11.30 -1.63
C HIS A 272 7.15 -10.42 -0.95
N GLY A 273 7.36 -10.62 0.36
CA GLY A 273 8.25 -9.78 1.16
C GLY A 273 7.71 -8.36 1.27
N ILE A 274 6.43 -8.22 1.61
CA ILE A 274 5.74 -6.94 1.72
C ILE A 274 5.65 -6.55 3.20
N THR A 275 6.14 -5.37 3.55
CA THR A 275 6.02 -4.82 4.90
C THR A 275 5.17 -3.56 4.87
N ILE A 276 4.17 -3.49 5.74
CA ILE A 276 3.29 -2.34 5.93
C ILE A 276 3.34 -1.98 7.41
N ARG A 277 3.80 -0.78 7.78
CA ARG A 277 3.86 -0.42 9.20
C ARG A 277 3.63 1.03 9.51
N ARG A 278 3.12 1.35 10.70
CA ARG A 278 2.91 2.74 11.13
C ARG A 278 2.09 3.55 10.12
N VAL A 279 1.07 2.89 9.55
CA VAL A 279 0.10 3.52 8.64
C VAL A 279 -1.12 3.95 9.45
N THR A 280 -1.54 5.19 9.24
CA THR A 280 -2.76 5.75 9.85
C THR A 280 -3.73 6.16 8.76
N GLY A 281 -5.02 5.86 8.91
CA GLY A 281 -5.96 6.25 7.86
C GLY A 281 -7.44 5.97 8.10
N SER A 282 -8.23 6.37 7.11
CA SER A 282 -9.69 6.19 7.08
C SER A 282 -10.21 5.91 5.68
N SER A 283 -11.16 4.99 5.55
CA SER A 283 -11.77 4.65 4.26
C SER A 283 -13.10 3.92 4.45
N PRO A 284 -14.10 4.10 3.56
CA PRO A 284 -15.29 3.27 3.57
C PRO A 284 -15.04 1.82 3.10
N PHE A 285 -13.82 1.44 2.73
CA PHE A 285 -13.40 0.09 2.34
C PHE A 285 -12.39 -0.49 3.33
N ALA A 286 -11.33 -1.19 2.90
CA ALA A 286 -10.40 -1.87 3.79
C ALA A 286 -9.26 -0.99 4.28
N GLY A 287 -8.77 -1.24 5.50
CA GLY A 287 -7.52 -0.67 5.99
C GLY A 287 -6.35 -1.40 5.36
N ILE A 288 -6.20 -2.67 5.73
CA ILE A 288 -5.23 -3.59 5.13
C ILE A 288 -5.98 -4.61 4.28
N ALA A 289 -5.75 -4.60 2.98
CA ALA A 289 -6.32 -5.52 2.02
C ALA A 289 -5.27 -6.45 1.41
N ILE A 290 -5.63 -7.73 1.29
CA ILE A 290 -4.93 -8.71 0.48
C ILE A 290 -5.93 -9.18 -0.59
N GLY A 291 -5.69 -8.84 -1.86
CA GLY A 291 -6.56 -9.15 -2.98
C GLY A 291 -7.60 -8.08 -3.36
N SER A 292 -8.60 -8.41 -4.20
CA SER A 292 -9.00 -9.77 -4.60
C SER A 292 -8.22 -10.37 -5.78
N GLU A 293 -7.42 -9.57 -6.48
CA GLU A 293 -6.57 -10.03 -7.59
C GLU A 293 -5.34 -10.77 -7.03
N THR A 294 -5.48 -12.06 -6.72
CA THR A 294 -4.49 -12.87 -5.98
C THR A 294 -3.89 -14.02 -6.79
N SER A 295 -4.03 -13.98 -8.11
CA SER A 295 -3.91 -15.18 -8.95
C SER A 295 -2.48 -15.67 -9.19
N GLY A 296 -1.52 -14.75 -9.23
CA GLY A 296 -0.08 -15.04 -9.23
C GLY A 296 0.47 -15.48 -7.87
N GLY A 297 -0.33 -15.37 -6.80
CA GLY A 297 0.04 -15.71 -5.42
C GLY A 297 0.47 -14.50 -4.58
N ILE A 298 0.19 -14.56 -3.27
CA ILE A 298 0.62 -13.55 -2.30
C ILE A 298 1.20 -14.27 -1.09
N GLU A 299 2.45 -13.97 -0.75
CA GLU A 299 3.11 -14.59 0.39
C GLU A 299 4.02 -13.63 1.16
N ASP A 300 4.35 -13.96 2.41
CA ASP A 300 5.30 -13.20 3.24
C ASP A 300 4.92 -11.71 3.36
N VAL A 301 3.72 -11.46 3.88
CA VAL A 301 3.21 -10.10 4.14
C VAL A 301 3.14 -9.85 5.64
N LEU A 302 3.82 -8.79 6.09
CA LEU A 302 3.77 -8.27 7.46
C LEU A 302 3.08 -6.91 7.47
N ALA A 303 1.95 -6.80 8.18
CA ALA A 303 1.32 -5.53 8.50
C ALA A 303 1.34 -5.31 10.03
N GLU A 304 1.91 -4.21 10.51
CA GLU A 304 2.06 -3.96 11.95
C GLU A 304 1.95 -2.49 12.37
N HIS A 305 1.49 -2.22 13.59
CA HIS A 305 1.37 -0.85 14.12
C HIS A 305 0.46 0.03 13.25
N ILE A 306 -0.78 -0.40 13.04
CA ILE A 306 -1.74 0.25 12.14
C ILE A 306 -2.83 0.94 12.96
N ASN A 307 -3.16 2.18 12.61
CA ASN A 307 -4.25 2.95 13.24
C ASN A 307 -5.34 3.27 12.22
N LEU A 308 -6.54 2.75 12.44
CA LEU A 308 -7.64 2.83 11.49
C LEU A 308 -8.84 3.58 12.08
N TYR A 309 -9.42 4.50 11.31
CA TYR A 309 -10.55 5.32 11.76
C TYR A 309 -11.68 5.28 10.73
N ASN A 310 -12.93 5.16 11.18
CA ASN A 310 -14.12 5.25 10.32
C ASN A 310 -14.06 4.30 9.12
N MET A 311 -13.78 3.02 9.39
CA MET A 311 -13.52 2.01 8.36
C MET A 311 -14.77 1.28 7.87
N GLY A 312 -14.77 0.90 6.59
CA GLY A 312 -15.66 -0.16 6.12
C GLY A 312 -15.26 -1.53 6.66
N VAL A 313 -14.01 -1.90 6.47
CA VAL A 313 -13.40 -3.14 6.96
C VAL A 313 -12.02 -2.79 7.52
N GLY A 314 -11.66 -3.27 8.71
CA GLY A 314 -10.31 -3.06 9.25
C GLY A 314 -9.27 -3.86 8.45
N ILE A 315 -9.36 -5.18 8.55
CA ILE A 315 -8.46 -6.15 7.90
C ILE A 315 -9.28 -6.99 6.92
N HIS A 316 -8.89 -7.05 5.65
CA HIS A 316 -9.65 -7.71 4.59
C HIS A 316 -8.79 -8.62 3.69
N LEU A 317 -8.88 -9.94 3.87
CA LEU A 317 -8.37 -10.89 2.88
C LEU A 317 -9.51 -11.24 1.91
N LYS A 318 -9.22 -11.15 0.62
CA LYS A 318 -10.20 -11.23 -0.46
C LYS A 318 -9.73 -12.17 -1.54
N THR A 319 -10.57 -13.12 -1.93
CA THR A 319 -10.35 -13.95 -3.11
C THR A 319 -11.68 -14.46 -3.67
N ASN A 320 -11.64 -15.21 -4.77
CA ASN A 320 -12.82 -15.84 -5.36
C ASN A 320 -12.47 -17.18 -6.03
N VAL A 321 -13.46 -18.07 -6.18
CA VAL A 321 -13.37 -19.19 -7.15
C VAL A 321 -12.97 -18.61 -8.51
N GLY A 322 -11.99 -19.20 -9.20
CA GLY A 322 -11.44 -18.65 -10.44
C GLY A 322 -10.06 -18.03 -10.27
N ARG A 323 -9.78 -17.47 -9.08
CA ARG A 323 -8.49 -16.81 -8.83
C ARG A 323 -7.33 -17.80 -8.84
N GLY A 324 -7.54 -19.03 -8.37
CA GLY A 324 -6.43 -19.95 -8.11
C GLY A 324 -5.38 -19.33 -7.19
N GLY A 325 -4.12 -19.69 -7.41
CA GLY A 325 -3.00 -19.14 -6.63
C GLY A 325 -3.01 -19.55 -5.15
N VAL A 326 -2.06 -19.00 -4.41
CA VAL A 326 -1.89 -19.25 -2.97
C VAL A 326 -1.74 -17.92 -2.24
N ILE A 327 -2.48 -17.76 -1.14
CA ILE A 327 -2.31 -16.69 -0.16
C ILE A 327 -1.79 -17.33 1.12
N ARG A 328 -0.55 -17.04 1.52
CA ARG A 328 0.05 -17.68 2.70
C ARG A 328 1.04 -16.81 3.45
N ASN A 329 1.32 -17.17 4.71
CA ASN A 329 2.26 -16.48 5.57
C ASN A 329 1.96 -14.96 5.66
N ILE A 330 0.72 -14.67 6.06
CA ILE A 330 0.23 -13.31 6.26
C ILE A 330 0.19 -13.04 7.76
N THR A 331 0.92 -12.03 8.22
CA THR A 331 0.88 -11.58 9.61
C THR A 331 0.36 -10.16 9.68
N VAL A 332 -0.73 -9.97 10.40
CA VAL A 332 -1.27 -8.65 10.77
C VAL A 332 -1.20 -8.52 12.28
N SER A 333 -0.52 -7.51 12.80
CA SER A 333 -0.35 -7.32 14.23
C SER A 333 -0.47 -5.87 14.69
N ASN A 334 -0.72 -5.65 15.98
CA ASN A 334 -0.66 -4.31 16.59
C ASN A 334 -1.57 -3.32 15.84
N VAL A 335 -2.86 -3.63 15.75
CA VAL A 335 -3.85 -2.82 15.03
C VAL A 335 -4.81 -2.19 16.02
N TYR A 336 -4.91 -0.86 15.99
CA TYR A 336 -5.99 -0.13 16.63
C TYR A 336 -7.03 0.29 15.58
N MET A 337 -8.32 0.09 15.86
CA MET A 337 -9.39 0.58 15.00
C MET A 337 -10.51 1.27 15.79
N GLN A 338 -10.93 2.43 15.31
CA GLN A 338 -12.07 3.15 15.87
C GLN A 338 -13.15 3.29 14.79
N ASN A 339 -14.39 2.93 15.13
CA ASN A 339 -15.55 2.97 14.25
C ASN A 339 -15.35 2.18 12.95
N ALA A 340 -15.43 0.85 13.02
CA ALA A 340 -15.36 0.00 11.83
C ALA A 340 -16.69 -0.73 11.59
N ARG A 341 -17.18 -0.81 10.35
CA ARG A 341 -18.35 -1.65 10.06
C ARG A 341 -18.04 -3.14 10.24
N LYS A 342 -16.84 -3.58 9.86
CA LYS A 342 -16.29 -4.91 10.15
C LYS A 342 -14.87 -4.80 10.64
N GLY A 343 -14.51 -5.50 11.72
CA GLY A 343 -13.13 -5.53 12.20
C GLY A 343 -12.24 -6.36 11.27
N ILE A 344 -12.57 -7.65 11.16
CA ILE A 344 -11.82 -8.62 10.36
C ILE A 344 -12.74 -9.28 9.34
N LYS A 345 -12.39 -9.26 8.06
CA LYS A 345 -13.09 -10.00 7.02
C LYS A 345 -12.10 -10.85 6.21
N ILE A 346 -12.35 -12.14 6.08
CA ILE A 346 -11.59 -13.03 5.20
C ILE A 346 -12.64 -13.74 4.36
N ALA A 347 -12.67 -13.50 3.06
CA ALA A 347 -13.78 -13.92 2.21
C ALA A 347 -13.30 -14.52 0.88
N GLY A 348 -13.87 -15.68 0.54
CA GLY A 348 -13.66 -16.38 -0.72
C GLY A 348 -14.70 -16.11 -1.80
N ASP A 349 -15.60 -15.15 -1.59
CA ASP A 349 -16.74 -14.85 -2.49
C ASP A 349 -16.79 -13.37 -2.89
N VAL A 350 -15.60 -12.75 -3.05
CA VAL A 350 -15.48 -11.29 -3.21
C VAL A 350 -14.85 -10.93 -4.55
N GLY A 351 -15.62 -11.04 -5.63
CA GLY A 351 -15.26 -10.26 -6.81
C GLY A 351 -15.87 -10.67 -8.12
N ASP A 352 -15.53 -9.83 -9.07
CA ASP A 352 -15.73 -9.97 -10.50
C ASP A 352 -14.64 -10.84 -11.14
N HIS A 353 -14.89 -11.23 -12.37
CA HIS A 353 -13.95 -11.91 -13.27
C HIS A 353 -13.65 -10.98 -14.45
N PRO A 354 -12.45 -11.06 -15.06
CA PRO A 354 -12.12 -10.23 -16.22
C PRO A 354 -13.08 -10.54 -17.35
N ASP A 355 -13.46 -11.80 -17.52
CA ASP A 355 -14.41 -12.25 -18.50
C ASP A 355 -15.04 -13.58 -18.05
N THR A 356 -15.75 -14.24 -18.95
CA THR A 356 -16.46 -15.50 -18.67
C THR A 356 -15.59 -16.75 -18.82
N ASN A 357 -14.30 -16.62 -19.18
CA ASN A 357 -13.39 -17.73 -19.42
C ASN A 357 -12.62 -18.17 -18.17
N TYR A 358 -12.83 -17.51 -17.02
CA TYR A 358 -12.21 -17.90 -15.77
C TYR A 358 -12.48 -19.38 -15.46
N ASN A 359 -11.49 -20.07 -14.90
CA ASN A 359 -11.60 -21.49 -14.61
C ASN A 359 -12.37 -21.71 -13.30
N PRO A 360 -13.60 -22.26 -13.29
CA PRO A 360 -14.38 -22.46 -12.07
C PRO A 360 -13.78 -23.53 -11.13
N ASN A 361 -12.80 -24.31 -11.61
CA ASN A 361 -12.05 -25.27 -10.81
C ASN A 361 -10.74 -24.69 -10.25
N ALA A 362 -10.36 -23.46 -10.63
CA ALA A 362 -9.21 -22.77 -10.06
C ALA A 362 -9.56 -22.21 -8.68
N LEU A 363 -9.48 -23.07 -7.67
CA LEU A 363 -9.76 -22.71 -6.29
C LEU A 363 -8.51 -22.08 -5.64
N PRO A 364 -8.64 -20.91 -4.99
CA PRO A 364 -7.53 -20.33 -4.24
C PRO A 364 -7.24 -21.15 -2.98
N VAL A 365 -5.95 -21.23 -2.63
CA VAL A 365 -5.52 -21.79 -1.34
C VAL A 365 -5.19 -20.64 -0.40
N VAL A 366 -5.91 -20.55 0.73
CA VAL A 366 -5.62 -19.58 1.80
C VAL A 366 -5.20 -20.33 3.04
N LYS A 367 -3.97 -20.08 3.49
CA LYS A 367 -3.42 -20.73 4.69
C LYS A 367 -2.45 -19.85 5.46
N ASP A 368 -2.15 -20.22 6.70
CA ASP A 368 -1.10 -19.60 7.50
C ASP A 368 -1.27 -18.07 7.63
N VAL A 369 -2.43 -17.67 8.17
CA VAL A 369 -2.80 -16.26 8.40
C VAL A 369 -2.85 -16.00 9.90
N THR A 370 -1.99 -15.14 10.39
CA THR A 370 -1.92 -14.72 11.79
C THR A 370 -2.43 -13.29 11.95
N ILE A 371 -3.45 -13.11 12.79
CA ILE A 371 -3.93 -11.79 13.21
C ILE A 371 -3.80 -11.72 14.72
N LYS A 372 -2.97 -10.79 15.22
CA LYS A 372 -2.69 -10.66 16.65
C LYS A 372 -2.67 -9.23 17.17
N ASP A 373 -2.90 -9.06 18.46
CA ASP A 373 -2.80 -7.76 19.14
C ASP A 373 -3.66 -6.68 18.45
N VAL A 374 -4.96 -6.97 18.33
CA VAL A 374 -5.92 -6.10 17.66
C VAL A 374 -6.91 -5.53 18.67
N TRP A 375 -7.01 -4.22 18.75
CA TRP A 375 -7.96 -3.51 19.61
C TRP A 375 -8.92 -2.68 18.77
N GLY A 376 -10.21 -2.75 19.07
CA GLY A 376 -11.25 -2.06 18.32
C GLY A 376 -12.37 -1.51 19.20
N GLU A 377 -12.74 -0.26 18.94
CA GLU A 377 -13.85 0.44 19.59
C GLU A 377 -14.89 0.86 18.53
N GLY A 378 -16.17 0.67 18.81
CA GLY A 378 -17.23 0.99 17.84
C GLY A 378 -17.23 0.08 16.61
N VAL A 379 -16.80 -1.18 16.75
CA VAL A 379 -16.75 -2.17 15.68
C VAL A 379 -18.10 -2.90 15.56
N LEU A 380 -18.86 -2.62 14.50
CA LEU A 380 -20.25 -3.12 14.37
C LEU A 380 -20.34 -4.65 14.21
N GLN A 381 -19.34 -5.26 13.57
CA GLN A 381 -19.18 -6.72 13.49
C GLN A 381 -17.70 -7.07 13.67
N SER A 382 -17.38 -7.86 14.70
CA SER A 382 -16.00 -8.23 15.04
C SER A 382 -15.33 -8.97 13.89
N GLY A 383 -15.97 -9.99 13.32
CA GLY A 383 -15.47 -10.57 12.08
C GLY A 383 -16.41 -11.44 11.24
N GLN A 384 -16.01 -11.64 10.00
CA GLN A 384 -16.64 -12.53 9.03
C GLN A 384 -15.56 -13.31 8.28
N ILE A 385 -15.45 -14.61 8.51
CA ILE A 385 -14.41 -15.47 7.92
C ILE A 385 -15.09 -16.61 7.17
N GLN A 386 -15.19 -16.45 5.85
CA GLN A 386 -15.92 -17.35 4.97
C GLN A 386 -14.98 -17.88 3.90
N GLY A 387 -14.59 -19.14 4.05
CA GLY A 387 -13.82 -19.86 3.03
C GLY A 387 -14.69 -20.41 1.91
N LEU A 388 -14.14 -21.39 1.19
CA LEU A 388 -14.82 -22.08 0.11
C LEU A 388 -15.04 -23.54 0.51
N LYS A 389 -16.25 -24.06 0.29
CA LYS A 389 -16.60 -25.46 0.60
C LYS A 389 -15.58 -26.49 0.08
N ASN A 390 -15.08 -26.30 -1.14
CA ASN A 390 -14.11 -27.20 -1.79
C ASN A 390 -12.64 -26.75 -1.64
N SER A 391 -12.39 -25.62 -0.99
CA SER A 391 -11.05 -25.15 -0.61
C SER A 391 -11.15 -24.33 0.69
N PRO A 392 -11.40 -25.01 1.84
CA PRO A 392 -11.56 -24.31 3.10
C PRO A 392 -10.32 -23.50 3.45
N PHE A 393 -10.50 -22.36 4.09
CA PHE A 393 -9.36 -21.57 4.59
C PHE A 393 -8.79 -22.25 5.83
N THR A 394 -7.47 -22.41 5.91
CA THR A 394 -6.85 -23.21 6.98
C THR A 394 -5.76 -22.43 7.70
N GLY A 395 -5.38 -22.85 8.91
CA GLY A 395 -4.29 -22.19 9.63
C GLY A 395 -4.55 -20.72 9.93
N ILE A 396 -5.81 -20.38 10.22
CA ILE A 396 -6.19 -19.03 10.67
C ILE A 396 -5.92 -18.92 12.17
N CYS A 397 -4.98 -18.07 12.57
CA CYS A 397 -4.62 -17.81 13.95
C CYS A 397 -5.11 -16.44 14.40
N LEU A 398 -6.02 -16.40 15.36
CA LEU A 398 -6.50 -15.16 15.99
C LEU A 398 -5.98 -15.09 17.42
N SER A 399 -5.34 -13.99 17.81
CA SER A 399 -4.86 -13.88 19.19
C SER A 399 -4.82 -12.48 19.78
N ASN A 400 -5.14 -12.38 21.08
CA ASN A 400 -5.15 -11.10 21.80
C ASN A 400 -5.93 -10.03 21.03
N ILE A 401 -7.19 -10.35 20.70
CA ILE A 401 -8.08 -9.51 19.91
C ILE A 401 -9.23 -9.05 20.80
N ASN A 402 -9.50 -7.75 20.84
CA ASN A 402 -10.66 -7.17 21.52
C ASN A 402 -11.37 -6.20 20.58
N LEU A 403 -12.53 -6.60 20.05
CA LEU A 403 -13.30 -5.82 19.07
C LEU A 403 -14.69 -5.52 19.62
N GLN A 404 -14.82 -4.36 20.28
CA GLN A 404 -16.03 -3.94 20.97
C GLN A 404 -16.92 -3.11 20.06
N GLY A 405 -18.22 -3.35 20.10
CA GLY A 405 -19.22 -2.51 19.44
C GLY A 405 -20.65 -2.92 19.80
N ASN A 406 -21.61 -2.14 19.29
CA ASN A 406 -23.03 -2.36 19.57
C ASN A 406 -23.57 -3.51 18.72
N VAL A 407 -23.47 -4.73 19.25
CA VAL A 407 -23.97 -5.95 18.63
C VAL A 407 -25.50 -6.00 18.81
N GLY A 408 -26.25 -5.83 17.71
CA GLY A 408 -27.70 -6.08 17.71
C GLY A 408 -28.02 -7.57 17.49
N PRO A 409 -29.20 -8.06 17.92
CA PRO A 409 -29.57 -9.48 17.81
C PRO A 409 -29.60 -10.04 16.37
N ARG A 410 -29.62 -9.17 15.34
CA ARG A 410 -29.60 -9.56 13.92
C ARG A 410 -28.19 -9.71 13.32
N ASN A 411 -27.15 -9.26 14.02
CA ASN A 411 -25.77 -9.28 13.53
C ASN A 411 -24.86 -9.93 14.57
N PRO A 412 -24.63 -11.26 14.51
CA PRO A 412 -23.70 -11.89 15.43
C PRO A 412 -22.29 -11.28 15.25
N PRO A 413 -21.50 -11.18 16.33
CA PRO A 413 -20.17 -10.57 16.27
C PRO A 413 -19.25 -11.28 15.28
N TRP A 414 -19.39 -12.60 15.18
CA TRP A 414 -18.63 -13.45 14.27
C TRP A 414 -19.56 -14.25 13.36
N LYS A 415 -19.16 -14.38 12.09
CA LYS A 415 -19.75 -15.32 11.13
C LYS A 415 -18.63 -16.12 10.50
N CYS A 416 -18.69 -17.44 10.56
CA CYS A 416 -17.65 -18.29 10.01
C CYS A 416 -18.27 -19.44 9.21
N SER A 417 -17.58 -19.85 8.15
CA SER A 417 -17.89 -21.07 7.41
C SER A 417 -16.69 -21.49 6.58
N ASP A 418 -16.55 -22.80 6.34
CA ASP A 418 -15.50 -23.37 5.50
C ASP A 418 -14.09 -22.87 5.88
N VAL A 419 -13.83 -22.81 7.19
CA VAL A 419 -12.57 -22.35 7.76
C VAL A 419 -12.13 -23.26 8.90
N SER A 420 -10.82 -23.34 9.12
CA SER A 420 -10.23 -23.96 10.31
C SER A 420 -9.06 -23.15 10.84
N GLY A 421 -8.92 -23.16 12.17
CA GLY A 421 -7.93 -22.33 12.84
C GLY A 421 -7.97 -22.49 14.36
N ALA A 422 -7.28 -21.57 15.04
CA ALA A 422 -7.38 -21.44 16.48
C ALA A 422 -7.43 -19.97 16.92
N ALA A 423 -8.10 -19.75 18.05
CA ALA A 423 -8.28 -18.46 18.69
C ALA A 423 -7.83 -18.51 20.15
N VAL A 424 -7.06 -17.51 20.60
CA VAL A 424 -6.56 -17.40 21.97
C VAL A 424 -6.72 -15.97 22.48
N ARG A 425 -7.42 -15.76 23.60
CA ARG A 425 -7.70 -14.41 24.15
C ARG A 425 -8.37 -13.49 23.13
N VAL A 426 -9.49 -13.95 22.55
CA VAL A 426 -10.29 -13.18 21.59
C VAL A 426 -11.63 -12.80 22.23
N SER A 427 -11.99 -11.52 22.19
CA SER A 427 -13.24 -10.98 22.71
C SER A 427 -13.90 -10.06 21.68
N PRO A 428 -15.19 -10.24 21.35
CA PRO A 428 -16.03 -11.40 21.70
C PRO A 428 -15.46 -12.70 21.11
N TRP A 429 -15.80 -13.85 21.71
CA TRP A 429 -15.29 -15.15 21.28
C TRP A 429 -15.73 -15.50 19.83
N PRO A 430 -14.85 -16.06 18.98
CA PRO A 430 -15.18 -16.39 17.59
C PRO A 430 -15.99 -17.69 17.47
N CYS A 431 -16.31 -18.06 16.23
CA CYS A 431 -17.05 -19.27 15.91
C CYS A 431 -16.28 -20.56 16.26
N SER A 432 -16.98 -21.68 16.40
CA SER A 432 -16.41 -23.00 16.73
C SER A 432 -15.41 -23.54 15.71
N GLU A 433 -15.47 -23.09 14.47
CA GLU A 433 -14.51 -23.41 13.40
C GLU A 433 -13.08 -22.96 13.74
N LEU A 434 -12.94 -21.99 14.66
CA LEU A 434 -11.67 -21.41 15.09
C LEU A 434 -11.29 -21.84 16.52
N THR A 435 -11.79 -22.98 17.00
CA THR A 435 -11.53 -23.48 18.37
C THR A 435 -10.68 -24.75 18.41
N SER A 436 -9.89 -25.07 17.37
CA SER A 436 -9.05 -26.27 17.36
C SER A 436 -7.91 -26.20 18.39
N THR A 437 -7.89 -27.14 19.35
CA THR A 437 -6.84 -27.24 20.39
C THR A 437 -5.50 -27.72 19.82
N TYR A 438 -5.49 -28.51 18.74
CA TYR A 438 -4.25 -28.96 18.08
C TYR A 438 -3.49 -27.80 17.41
N GLN A 439 -4.21 -26.81 16.88
CA GLN A 439 -3.63 -25.61 16.28
C GLN A 439 -3.39 -24.49 17.29
N ALA A 440 -3.94 -24.57 18.50
CA ALA A 440 -3.64 -23.64 19.59
C ALA A 440 -2.13 -23.63 19.92
N GLY A 441 -1.44 -24.77 19.79
CA GLY A 441 0.03 -24.88 19.87
C GLY A 441 0.78 -24.10 18.79
N SER A 442 0.26 -24.11 17.56
CA SER A 442 0.84 -23.36 16.42
C SER A 442 0.58 -21.86 16.54
N CYS A 443 -0.63 -21.48 16.96
CA CYS A 443 -0.92 -20.08 17.24
C CYS A 443 -0.11 -19.59 18.44
N SER A 444 0.10 -20.42 19.49
CA SER A 444 0.90 -20.11 20.70
C SER A 444 2.42 -20.07 20.49
N ASN A 445 2.96 -20.82 19.52
CA ASN A 445 4.38 -20.74 19.13
C ASN A 445 4.69 -19.57 18.19
N SER A 446 3.67 -18.82 17.74
CA SER A 446 3.82 -17.57 16.98
C SER A 446 3.88 -16.32 17.89
N PHE A 447 4.03 -16.52 19.20
CA PHE A 447 4.14 -15.49 20.24
C PHE A 447 5.58 -15.29 20.69
#